data_AF-A0A1Q8VGQ1-F1
#
_entry.id   AF-A0A1Q8VGQ1-F1
#
_cell.length_a   1.000
_cell.length_b   1.000
_cell.length_c   1.000
_cell.angle_alpha   90.00
_cell.angle_beta   90.00
_cell.angle_gamma   90.00
#
_symmetry.space_group_name_H-M   'P 1'
#
loop_
_entity.id
_entity.type
_entity.pdbx_description
1 polymer ?
#
loop_
_entity_poly.entity_id
_entity_poly.type
_entity_poly.pdbx_seq_one_letter_code
_entity_poly.pdbx_strand_id
1 'polypeptide(L)'
;MSETTDATDLPESNVFAKPWPLDLGLPGFTAVDHADIEPAIRAGMAAERQEWEAIATNGDEPTIANTVDALERSGELLERALTVLDALTSATD
;
A
#
# COMPACT_ATOMS: atom_id res chain seq x y z
N MET A 1 9.46 -26.70 7.41
CA MET A 1 8.60 -25.81 8.22
C MET A 1 8.47 -24.55 7.42
N SER A 2 7.40 -24.40 6.64
CA SER A 2 7.13 -23.15 5.93
C SER A 2 6.55 -22.19 6.95
N GLU A 3 7.24 -21.08 7.20
CA GLU A 3 6.65 -19.94 7.87
C GLU A 3 5.54 -19.42 6.95
N THR A 4 4.29 -19.70 7.33
CA THR A 4 3.15 -18.92 6.87
C THR A 4 3.29 -17.57 7.57
N THR A 5 4.11 -16.68 7.01
CA THR A 5 4.04 -15.27 7.35
C THR A 5 2.62 -14.83 7.04
N ASP A 6 1.89 -14.41 8.06
CA ASP A 6 0.57 -13.83 7.91
C ASP A 6 0.65 -12.77 6.79
N ALA A 7 -0.22 -12.86 5.78
CA ALA A 7 -0.15 -12.01 4.58
C ALA A 7 -0.43 -10.52 4.87
N THR A 8 -0.59 -10.19 6.16
CA THR A 8 -0.96 -8.90 6.71
C THR A 8 0.26 -8.03 7.01
N ASP A 9 1.42 -8.60 7.34
CA ASP A 9 2.62 -7.82 7.71
C ASP A 9 3.70 -7.92 6.64
N LEU A 10 3.84 -6.83 5.87
CA LEU A 10 4.96 -6.64 4.95
C LEU A 10 6.25 -6.46 5.76
N PRO A 11 7.33 -7.22 5.50
CA PRO A 11 8.59 -7.03 6.20
C PRO A 11 9.11 -5.59 6.05
N GLU A 12 9.61 -5.01 7.13
CA GLU A 12 10.24 -3.67 7.16
C GLU A 12 11.42 -3.52 6.17
N SER A 13 11.99 -4.64 5.73
CA SER A 13 13.05 -4.69 4.72
C SER A 13 12.53 -4.53 3.28
N ASN A 14 11.24 -4.74 3.03
CA ASN A 14 10.64 -4.53 1.72
C ASN A 14 10.62 -3.03 1.42
N VAL A 15 11.03 -2.65 0.21
CA VAL A 15 11.19 -1.25 -0.17
C VAL A 15 9.89 -0.45 -0.19
N PHE A 16 8.75 -1.12 -0.32
CA PHE A 16 7.42 -0.52 -0.21
C PHE A 16 6.90 -0.48 1.23
N ALA A 17 7.63 -0.93 2.25
CA ALA A 17 7.14 -0.82 3.63
C ALA A 17 7.02 0.64 4.10
N LYS A 18 7.80 1.57 3.53
CA LYS A 18 7.85 2.98 3.96
C LYS A 18 7.79 3.97 2.80
N PRO A 19 7.29 5.20 3.02
CA PRO A 19 7.33 6.26 2.01
C PRO A 19 8.73 6.45 1.45
N TRP A 20 8.80 6.79 0.17
CA TRP A 20 10.08 7.02 -0.50
C TRP A 20 10.75 8.30 0.00
N PRO A 21 12.07 8.27 0.27
CA PRO A 21 12.78 9.43 0.80
C PRO A 21 13.21 10.44 -0.27
N LEU A 22 12.96 10.15 -1.56
CA LEU A 22 13.34 11.03 -2.66
C LEU A 22 12.45 12.28 -2.70
N ASP A 23 12.99 13.38 -3.24
CA ASP A 23 12.25 14.62 -3.41
C ASP A 23 10.91 14.38 -4.09
N LEU A 24 9.86 15.05 -3.61
CA LEU A 24 8.47 14.90 -4.08
C LEU A 24 7.86 13.50 -3.86
N GLY A 25 8.50 12.62 -3.08
CA GLY A 25 8.03 11.27 -2.83
C GLY A 25 8.18 10.33 -4.03
N LEU A 26 9.11 10.64 -4.95
CA LEU A 26 9.33 9.85 -6.16
C LEU A 26 9.70 8.40 -5.83
N PRO A 27 9.23 7.41 -6.61
CA PRO A 27 9.63 6.01 -6.40
C PRO A 27 11.14 5.82 -6.56
N GLY A 28 11.74 5.14 -5.58
CA GLY A 28 13.15 4.76 -5.60
C GLY A 28 13.41 3.54 -6.47
N PHE A 29 13.19 3.66 -7.79
CA PHE A 29 13.27 2.54 -8.74
C PHE A 29 14.58 1.74 -8.68
N THR A 30 15.70 2.37 -8.30
CA THR A 30 17.00 1.69 -8.16
C THR A 30 17.05 0.67 -7.03
N ALA A 31 16.14 0.75 -6.06
CA ALA A 31 16.05 -0.16 -4.93
C ALA A 31 14.98 -1.25 -5.12
N VAL A 32 14.13 -1.14 -6.15
CA VAL A 32 13.01 -2.08 -6.36
C VAL A 32 13.50 -3.35 -7.04
N ASP A 33 13.33 -4.49 -6.37
CA ASP A 33 13.38 -5.81 -7.01
C ASP A 33 11.96 -6.28 -7.34
N HIS A 34 11.77 -7.01 -8.44
CA HIS A 34 10.45 -7.52 -8.84
C HIS A 34 9.81 -8.40 -7.76
N ALA A 35 10.62 -9.09 -6.95
CA ALA A 35 10.17 -9.93 -5.85
C ALA A 35 9.51 -9.13 -4.70
N ASP A 36 9.74 -7.82 -4.63
CA ASP A 36 9.14 -6.96 -3.61
C ASP A 36 7.69 -6.55 -3.93
N ILE A 37 7.30 -6.60 -5.20
CA ILE A 37 6.05 -6.00 -5.70
C ILE A 37 4.82 -6.81 -5.28
N GLU A 38 4.79 -8.12 -5.55
CA GLU A 38 3.62 -8.95 -5.21
C GLU A 38 3.32 -8.94 -3.70
N PRO A 39 4.31 -9.16 -2.80
CA PRO A 39 4.07 -9.09 -1.37
C PRO A 39 3.52 -7.73 -0.93
N ALA A 40 4.05 -6.63 -1.48
CA ALA A 40 3.60 -5.28 -1.15
C ALA A 40 2.16 -5.00 -1.61
N ILE A 41 1.76 -5.46 -2.80
CA ILE A 41 0.38 -5.33 -3.29
C ILE A 41 -0.58 -6.12 -2.39
N ARG A 42 -0.22 -7.37 -2.04
CA ARG A 42 -1.08 -8.20 -1.17
C ARG A 42 -1.26 -7.59 0.22
N ALA A 43 -0.16 -7.13 0.81
CA ALA A 43 -0.20 -6.44 2.10
C ALA A 43 -0.98 -5.12 2.01
N GLY A 44 -0.79 -4.35 0.93
CA GLY A 44 -1.54 -3.12 0.66
C GLY A 44 -3.04 -3.35 0.55
N MET A 45 -3.48 -4.35 -0.20
CA MET A 45 -4.90 -4.73 -0.30
C MET A 45 -5.49 -5.18 1.04
N ALA A 46 -4.69 -5.85 1.88
CA ALA A 46 -5.12 -6.28 3.21
C ALA A 46 -5.25 -5.08 4.17
N ALA A 47 -4.29 -4.16 4.14
CA ALA A 47 -4.29 -2.95 4.95
C ALA A 47 -5.44 -2.01 4.56
N GLU A 48 -5.63 -1.71 3.28
CA GLU A 48 -6.71 -0.83 2.80
C GLU A 48 -8.09 -1.38 3.17
N ARG A 49 -8.27 -2.71 3.09
CA ARG A 49 -9.53 -3.35 3.52
C ARG A 49 -9.80 -3.16 5.01
N GLN A 50 -8.76 -3.22 5.85
CA GLN A 50 -8.90 -2.99 7.29
C GLN A 50 -9.24 -1.52 7.59
N GLU A 51 -8.61 -0.59 6.88
CA GLU A 51 -8.91 0.84 6.97
C GLU A 51 -10.38 1.11 6.58
N TRP A 52 -10.84 0.52 5.48
CA TRP A 52 -12.21 0.65 5.02
C TRP A 52 -13.22 0.01 5.99
N GLU A 53 -12.91 -1.15 6.56
CA GLU A 53 -13.76 -1.77 7.58
C GLU A 53 -13.90 -0.86 8.81
N ALA A 54 -12.80 -0.26 9.27
CA ALA A 54 -12.82 0.69 10.38
C ALA A 54 -13.66 1.94 10.08
N ILE A 55 -13.60 2.46 8.85
CA ILE A 55 -14.44 3.58 8.40
C ILE A 55 -15.91 3.16 8.34
N ALA A 56 -16.21 2.02 7.71
CA ALA A 56 -17.58 1.54 7.49
C ALA A 56 -18.30 1.12 8.78
N THR A 57 -17.54 0.68 9.79
CA THR A 57 -18.08 0.26 11.10
C THR A 57 -17.95 1.33 12.17
N ASN A 58 -17.49 2.54 11.83
CA ASN A 58 -17.46 3.66 12.76
C ASN A 58 -18.89 4.02 13.21
N GLY A 59 -19.14 3.98 14.52
CA GLY A 59 -20.45 4.25 15.12
C GLY A 59 -20.76 5.73 15.35
N ASP A 60 -19.81 6.63 15.11
CA ASP A 60 -20.01 8.08 15.20
C ASP A 60 -20.91 8.58 14.05
N GLU A 61 -21.50 9.78 14.20
CA GLU A 61 -22.24 10.41 13.10
C GLU A 61 -21.29 10.63 11.90
N PRO A 62 -21.69 10.27 10.66
CA PRO A 62 -20.82 10.40 9.50
C PRO A 62 -20.55 11.88 9.19
N THR A 63 -19.28 12.19 8.99
CA THR A 63 -18.75 13.52 8.64
C THR A 63 -17.84 13.40 7.42
N ILE A 64 -17.52 14.52 6.78
CA ILE A 64 -16.51 14.54 5.71
C ILE A 64 -15.18 13.97 6.22
N ALA A 65 -14.75 14.35 7.42
CA ALA A 65 -13.47 13.93 7.99
C ALA A 65 -13.40 12.41 8.28
N ASN A 66 -14.44 11.83 8.89
CA ASN A 66 -14.42 10.41 9.28
C ASN A 66 -14.87 9.44 8.18
N THR A 67 -15.36 9.95 7.05
CA THR A 67 -15.83 9.14 5.93
C THR A 67 -15.08 9.45 4.65
N VAL A 68 -15.20 10.68 4.11
CA VAL A 68 -14.60 11.04 2.81
C VAL A 68 -13.09 11.18 2.94
N ASP A 69 -12.60 12.04 3.83
CA ASP A 69 -11.16 12.26 4.00
C ASP A 69 -10.47 10.98 4.47
N ALA A 70 -11.13 10.16 5.28
CA ALA A 70 -10.62 8.87 5.70
C ALA A 70 -10.46 7.88 4.54
N LEU A 71 -11.43 7.82 3.62
CA LEU A 71 -11.34 7.01 2.39
C LEU A 71 -10.24 7.54 1.45
N GLU A 72 -10.16 8.86 1.25
CA GLU A 72 -9.14 9.46 0.39
C GLU A 72 -7.70 9.24 0.92
N ARG A 73 -7.55 9.03 2.22
CA ARG A 73 -6.25 8.75 2.85
C ARG A 73 -5.92 7.25 2.97
N SER A 74 -6.87 6.38 2.67
CA SER A 74 -6.65 4.93 2.76
C SER A 74 -5.78 4.42 1.61
N GLY A 75 -5.15 3.26 1.79
CA GLY A 75 -4.47 2.55 0.71
C GLY A 75 -3.06 3.05 0.36
N GLU A 76 -2.41 3.88 1.18
CA GLU A 76 -1.08 4.44 0.90
C GLU A 76 -0.02 3.36 0.56
N LEU A 77 -0.07 2.18 1.17
CA LEU A 77 0.82 1.06 0.82
C LEU A 77 0.52 0.49 -0.57
N LEU A 78 -0.77 0.26 -0.85
CA LEU A 78 -1.20 -0.29 -2.12
C LEU A 78 -0.87 0.67 -3.27
N GLU A 79 -1.14 1.96 -3.09
CA GLU A 79 -0.85 3.01 -4.08
C GLU A 79 0.64 3.04 -4.44
N ARG A 80 1.54 2.98 -3.45
CA ARG A 80 2.99 2.99 -3.69
C ARG A 80 3.45 1.79 -4.53
N ALA A 81 2.91 0.60 -4.26
CA ALA A 81 3.26 -0.60 -5.00
C ALA A 81 2.67 -0.61 -6.43
N LEU A 82 1.40 -0.19 -6.57
CA LEU A 82 0.73 -0.10 -7.87
C LEU A 82 1.36 0.95 -8.77
N THR A 83 1.74 2.12 -8.24
CA THR A 83 2.43 3.18 -8.99
C THR A 83 3.68 2.65 -9.69
N VAL A 84 4.47 1.82 -9.01
CA VAL A 84 5.68 1.21 -9.60
C VAL A 84 5.31 0.12 -10.59
N LEU A 85 4.36 -0.76 -10.26
CA LEU A 85 3.92 -1.82 -11.17
C LEU A 85 3.38 -1.25 -12.50
N ASP A 86 2.53 -0.23 -12.43
CA ASP A 86 1.94 0.42 -13.60
C ASP A 86 3.01 1.11 -14.45
N ALA A 87 3.98 1.80 -13.83
CA ALA A 87 5.10 2.39 -14.55
C ALA A 87 5.93 1.34 -15.30
N LEU A 88 6.20 0.19 -14.68
CA LEU A 88 6.98 -0.89 -15.29
C LEU A 88 6.21 -1.62 -16.41
N THR A 89 4.90 -1.79 -16.26
CA THR A 89 4.07 -2.58 -17.20
C THR A 89 3.47 -1.76 -18.35
N SER A 90 3.35 -0.43 -18.19
CA SER A 90 2.87 0.45 -19.27
C SER A 90 3.97 0.85 -20.28
N ALA A 91 5.24 0.62 -19.94
CA ALA A 91 6.39 1.02 -20.74
C ALA A 91 6.93 -0.07 -21.69
N THR A 92 6.21 -1.19 -21.85
CA THR A 92 6.57 -2.26 -22.79
C THR A 92 5.92 -2.05 -24.17
N ASP A 93 6.69 -2.29 -25.25
CA ASP A 93 6.25 -2.22 -26.66
C ASP A 93 5.13 -3.20 -27.03
#